data_AF-A0A9E4KB96-F1
#
_entry.id   AF-A0A9E4KB96-F1
#
_cell.length_a   1.000
_cell.length_b   1.000
_cell.length_c   1.000
_cell.angle_alpha   90.00
_cell.angle_beta   90.00
_cell.angle_gamma   90.00
#
_symmetry.space_group_name_H-M   'P 1'
#
loop_
_entity.id
_entity.type
_entity.pdbx_description
1 polymer ?
#
loop_
_entity_poly.entity_id
_entity_poly.type
_entity_poly.pdbx_seq_one_letter_code
_entity_poly.pdbx_strand_id
1 'polypeptide(L)' 'VDNGEQAVLLDRENYRYLRLEFDGDYLVGASSLGHTQHIGVLRGLIRSRVPLGEWKKRLMKDPTRLMEAYLGCVVSA' A
#
# COMPACT_ATOMS: atom_id res chain seq x y z
N VAL A 1 1.04 -4.23 -14.65
CA VAL A 1 0.26 -3.20 -15.37
C VAL A 1 1.24 -2.40 -16.19
N ASP A 2 1.06 -2.29 -17.50
CA ASP A 2 1.91 -1.43 -18.33
C ASP A 2 1.89 0.00 -17.75
N ASN A 3 3.05 0.51 -17.33
CA ASN A 3 3.27 1.82 -16.66
C ASN A 3 2.75 2.01 -15.21
N GLY A 4 2.49 0.94 -14.45
CA GLY A 4 2.18 1.08 -13.01
C GLY A 4 3.40 1.49 -12.16
N GLU A 5 3.18 2.30 -11.13
CA GLU A 5 4.20 2.61 -10.12
C GLU A 5 4.18 1.56 -9.00
N GLN A 6 5.32 1.35 -8.34
CA GLN A 6 5.44 0.36 -7.29
C GLN A 6 6.33 0.82 -6.15
N ALA A 7 5.92 0.48 -4.93
CA ALA A 7 6.73 0.65 -3.72
C ALA A 7 7.11 -0.73 -3.18
N VAL A 8 8.39 -0.93 -2.86
CA VAL A 8 8.90 -2.23 -2.41
C VAL A 8 9.69 -2.04 -1.13
N LEU A 9 9.38 -2.87 -0.13
CA LEU A 9 10.16 -3.08 1.06
C LEU A 9 10.61 -4.55 1.10
N LEU A 10 11.91 -4.76 1.21
CA LEU A 10 12.51 -6.08 1.34
C LEU A 10 13.39 -6.09 2.58
N ASP A 11 13.04 -6.95 3.53
CA ASP A 11 13.82 -7.21 4.73
C ASP A 11 14.20 -8.69 4.71
N ARG A 12 15.42 -8.96 4.24
CA ARG A 12 15.94 -10.33 4.06
C ARG A 12 16.23 -10.99 5.40
N GLU A 13 16.65 -10.24 6.40
CA GLU A 13 17.05 -10.77 7.70
C GLU A 13 15.85 -11.33 8.46
N ASN A 14 14.70 -10.67 8.33
CA ASN A 14 13.45 -11.10 8.97
C ASN A 14 12.50 -11.86 8.02
N TYR A 15 12.94 -12.18 6.80
CA TYR A 15 12.13 -12.85 5.77
C TYR A 15 10.80 -12.12 5.46
N ARG A 16 10.84 -10.79 5.43
CA ARG A 16 9.68 -9.93 5.20
C ARG A 16 9.75 -9.26 3.84
N TYR A 17 8.59 -9.13 3.22
CA TYR A 17 8.46 -8.52 1.92
C TYR A 17 7.12 -7.81 1.80
N LEU A 18 7.14 -6.60 1.25
CA LEU A 18 5.94 -5.86 0.90
C LEU A 18 6.15 -5.18 -0.44
N ARG A 19 5.25 -5.46 -1.39
CA ARG A 19 5.13 -4.75 -2.66
C ARG A 19 3.74 -4.15 -2.75
N LEU A 20 3.68 -2.87 -3.07
CA LEU A 20 2.45 -2.14 -3.39
C LEU A 20 2.46 -1.82 -4.88
N GLU A 21 1.32 -1.98 -5.54
CA GLU A 21 1.14 -1.70 -6.96
C GLU A 21 0.10 -0.60 -7.14
N PHE A 22 0.49 0.45 -7.85
CA PHE A 22 -0.31 1.64 -8.07
C PHE A 22 -0.65 1.81 -9.54
N ASP A 23 -1.90 2.23 -9.79
CA ASP A 23 -2.36 2.72 -11.08
C ASP A 23 -2.88 4.15 -10.88
N GLY A 24 -2.18 5.12 -11.46
CA GLY A 24 -2.41 6.53 -11.16
C GLY A 24 -2.32 6.78 -9.65
N ASP A 25 -3.38 7.31 -9.05
CA ASP A 25 -3.42 7.65 -7.62
C ASP A 25 -4.07 6.55 -6.73
N TYR A 26 -4.30 5.36 -7.30
CA TYR A 26 -5.02 4.27 -6.62
C TYR A 26 -4.11 3.09 -6.32
N LEU A 27 -4.28 2.47 -5.16
CA LEU A 27 -3.70 1.17 -4.86
C LEU A 27 -4.54 0.08 -5.54
N VAL A 28 -3.94 -0.69 -6.44
CA VAL A 28 -4.65 -1.73 -7.21
C VAL A 28 -4.21 -3.15 -6.88
N GLY A 29 -3.05 -3.30 -6.23
CA GLY A 29 -2.52 -4.60 -5.86
C GLY A 29 -1.50 -4.51 -4.74
N ALA A 30 -1.27 -5.64 -4.07
CA ALA A 30 -0.18 -5.78 -3.12
C ALA A 30 0.24 -7.24 -2.94
N SER A 31 1.53 -7.46 -2.72
CA SER A 31 2.09 -8.73 -2.26
C SER A 31 2.73 -8.53 -0.89
N SER A 32 2.37 -9.35 0.09
CA SER A 32 2.84 -9.22 1.47
C SER A 32 3.28 -10.58 2.00
N LEU A 33 4.51 -10.66 2.51
CA LEU A 33 5.09 -11.80 3.19
C LEU A 33 5.58 -11.36 4.57
N GLY A 34 5.18 -12.08 5.62
CA GLY A 34 5.57 -11.76 7.00
C GLY A 34 4.90 -10.51 7.59
N HIS A 35 3.98 -9.86 6.87
CA HIS A 35 3.18 -8.74 7.39
C HIS A 35 1.68 -9.04 7.42
N THR A 36 1.26 -9.91 8.35
CA THR A 36 -0.14 -10.36 8.49
C THR A 36 -1.09 -9.25 8.96
N GLN A 37 -0.60 -8.33 9.80
CA GLN A 37 -1.39 -7.21 10.33
C GLN A 37 -1.89 -6.22 9.26
N HIS A 38 -1.30 -6.20 8.07
CA HIS A 38 -1.65 -5.24 7.01
C HIS A 38 -2.66 -5.80 5.99
N ILE A 39 -2.98 -7.09 6.02
CA ILE A 39 -3.82 -7.74 4.98
C ILE A 39 -5.23 -7.13 4.91
N GLY A 40 -5.86 -6.87 6.07
CA GLY A 40 -7.20 -6.27 6.11
C GLY A 40 -7.22 -4.86 5.52
N VAL A 41 -6.22 -4.06 5.84
CA VAL A 41 -6.04 -2.67 5.37
C VAL A 41 -5.79 -2.63 3.86
N LEU A 42 -4.90 -3.50 3.36
CA LEU A 42 -4.61 -3.65 1.94
C LEU A 42 -5.88 -3.97 1.15
N ARG A 43 -6.65 -4.96 1.61
CA ARG A 43 -7.94 -5.32 0.99
C ARG A 43 -8.92 -4.14 1.00
N GLY A 44 -8.95 -3.38 2.08
CA GLY A 44 -9.78 -2.19 2.22
C GLY A 44 -9.46 -1.14 1.15
N LEU A 45 -8.20 -0.71 1.09
CA LEU A 45 -7.72 0.29 0.12
C LEU A 45 -7.92 -0.13 -1.34
N ILE A 46 -7.60 -1.38 -1.67
CA ILE A 46 -7.74 -1.90 -3.03
C ILE A 46 -9.21 -1.95 -3.45
N ARG A 47 -10.09 -2.44 -2.55
CA ARG A 47 -11.52 -2.57 -2.86
C ARG A 47 -12.23 -1.21 -2.91
N SER A 48 -11.91 -0.31 -1.99
CA SER A 48 -12.57 1.00 -1.93
C SER A 48 -12.15 1.92 -3.07
N ARG A 49 -10.99 1.66 -3.70
CA ARG A 49 -10.43 2.44 -4.81
C ARG A 49 -10.45 3.94 -4.49
N VAL A 50 -10.09 4.30 -3.26
CA VAL A 50 -9.99 5.69 -2.83
C VAL A 50 -8.73 6.34 -3.41
N PRO A 51 -8.78 7.62 -3.82
CA PRO A 51 -7.59 8.34 -4.23
C PRO A 51 -6.66 8.54 -3.04
N LEU A 52 -5.38 8.21 -3.20
CA LEU A 52 -4.40 8.28 -2.12
C LEU A 52 -3.84 9.69 -1.91
N GLY A 53 -3.84 10.53 -2.93
CA GLY A 53 -3.29 11.89 -2.91
C GLY A 53 -1.86 11.92 -2.37
N GLU A 54 -1.64 12.71 -1.31
CA GLU A 54 -0.32 12.80 -0.67
C GLU A 54 0.17 11.45 -0.11
N TRP A 55 -0.75 10.55 0.25
CA TRP A 55 -0.38 9.25 0.80
C TRP A 55 0.35 8.38 -0.20
N LYS A 56 0.10 8.51 -1.51
CA LYS A 56 0.87 7.77 -2.52
C LYS A 56 2.36 8.07 -2.38
N LYS A 57 2.74 9.35 -2.32
CA LYS A 57 4.15 9.76 -2.17
C LYS A 57 4.76 9.27 -0.85
N ARG A 58 3.96 9.22 0.22
CA ARG A 58 4.41 8.70 1.52
C ARG A 58 4.63 7.20 1.47
N LEU A 59 3.71 6.44 0.86
CA LEU A 59 3.81 4.99 0.68
C LEU A 59 4.94 4.59 -0.27
N MET A 60 5.21 5.39 -1.30
CA MET A 60 6.36 5.20 -2.20
C MET A 60 7.70 5.32 -1.46
N LYS A 61 7.76 6.11 -0.38
CA LYS A 61 8.95 6.22 0.49
C LYS A 61 8.98 5.14 1.56
N ASP A 62 7.82 4.84 2.15
CA ASP A 62 7.69 3.86 3.22
C ASP A 62 6.38 3.05 3.08
N PRO A 63 6.45 1.83 2.51
CA PRO A 63 5.30 0.96 2.34
C PRO A 63 4.63 0.51 3.65
N THR A 64 5.28 0.65 4.81
CA THR A 64 4.71 0.18 6.09
C THR A 64 3.59 1.07 6.63
N ARG A 65 3.47 2.30 6.11
CA ARG A 65 2.49 3.32 6.56
C ARG A 65 1.06 3.10 6.06
N LEU A 66 0.72 1.86 5.68
CA LEU A 66 -0.58 1.48 5.12
C LEU A 66 -1.75 1.83 6.03
N MET A 67 -1.60 1.61 7.34
CA MET A 67 -2.68 1.90 8.29
C MET A 67 -2.98 3.40 8.38
N GLU A 68 -1.94 4.23 8.39
CA GLU A 68 -2.11 5.69 8.38
C GLU A 68 -2.77 6.16 7.08
N ALA A 69 -2.34 5.62 5.93
CA ALA A 69 -2.95 5.92 4.65
C ALA A 69 -4.43 5.52 4.60
N TYR A 70 -4.78 4.36 5.14
CA TYR A 70 -6.17 3.92 5.22
C TYR A 70 -7.03 4.85 6.09
N LEU A 71 -6.54 5.24 7.27
CA LEU A 71 -7.25 6.19 8.12
C LEU A 71 -7.42 7.55 7.42
N GLY A 72 -6.37 8.04 6.76
CA GLY A 72 -6.39 9.34 6.08
C GLY A 72 -7.23 9.38 4.80
N CYS A 73 -7.39 8.26 4.09
CA CYS A 73 -8.13 8.22 2.83
C CYS A 73 -9.56 7.70 2.98
N VAL A 74 -9.81 6.71 3.85
CA VAL A 74 -11.09 5.98 3.92
C VAL A 74 -11.94 6.44 5.09
N VAL A 75 -11.34 6.71 6.24
CA VAL A 75 -12.09 7.11 7.45
C VAL A 75 -12.37 8.62 7.48
N SER A 76 -11.60 9.41 6.74
CA SER A 76 -11.78 10.87 6.62
C SER A 76 -12.56 11.32 5.38
N ALA A 77 -13.08 10.38 4.58
CA ALA A 77 -13.94 10.64 3.42
C ALA A 77 -15.41 10.45 3.78
#